data_AF-A0A7C2TXI1-F1
#
_entry.id   AF-A0A7C2TXI1-F1
#
_cell.length_a   1.000
_cell.length_b   1.000
_cell.length_c   1.000
_cell.angle_alpha   90.00
_cell.angle_beta   90.00
_cell.angle_gamma   90.00
#
_symmetry.space_group_name_H-M   'P 1'
#
loop_
_entity.id
_entity.type
_entity.pdbx_description
1 polymer ?
#
loop_
_entity_poly.entity_id
_entity_poly.type
_entity_poly.pdbx_seq_one_letter_code
_entity_poly.pdbx_strand_id
1 'polypeptide(L)'
;MGTCNLSLLKGLLAALRFHQQIGPERIFARQRQLARLVYEGFQRLPRAKLLTPDHPELWGAMTTAEFAEVEAERLRRTLLEHRIRVGGGGARLRLSTHIFTQPAEIATFFSVLSRALKL
;
A
#
# COMPACT_ATOMS: atom_id res chain seq x y z
N MET A 1 -30.67 16.65 -22.57
CA MET A 1 -29.44 16.74 -21.74
C MET A 1 -29.85 16.61 -20.29
N GLY A 2 -29.28 15.66 -19.55
CA GLY A 2 -29.60 15.43 -18.13
C GLY A 2 -28.66 16.19 -17.19
N THR A 3 -29.11 16.45 -15.96
CA THR A 3 -28.26 17.01 -14.90
C THR A 3 -27.11 16.04 -14.61
N CYS A 4 -25.88 16.51 -14.73
CA CYS A 4 -24.68 15.76 -14.36
C CYS A 4 -23.89 16.49 -13.26
N ASN A 5 -23.06 15.76 -12.52
CA ASN A 5 -22.20 16.34 -11.48
C ASN A 5 -21.00 17.07 -12.11
N LEU A 6 -21.25 18.27 -12.65
CA LEU A 6 -20.24 19.07 -13.35
C LEU A 6 -19.03 19.39 -12.47
N SER A 7 -19.25 19.59 -11.16
CA SER A 7 -18.17 19.85 -10.20
C SER A 7 -17.21 18.67 -10.10
N LEU A 8 -17.71 17.44 -10.10
CA LEU A 8 -16.87 16.23 -10.13
C LEU A 8 -16.02 16.16 -11.39
N LEU A 9 -16.61 16.46 -12.56
CA LEU A 9 -15.88 16.45 -13.84
C LEU A 9 -14.75 17.50 -13.88
N LYS A 10 -14.99 18.69 -13.33
CA LYS A 10 -13.96 19.72 -13.18
C LYS A 10 -12.82 19.26 -12.27
N GLY A 11 -13.15 18.61 -11.15
CA GLY A 11 -12.15 18.03 -10.24
C GLY A 11 -11.32 16.93 -10.90
N LEU A 12 -11.96 16.04 -11.65
CA LEU A 12 -11.28 14.99 -12.42
C LEU A 12 -10.32 15.58 -13.45
N LEU A 13 -10.74 16.61 -14.20
CA LEU A 13 -9.86 17.29 -15.15
C LEU A 13 -8.63 17.91 -14.47
N ALA A 14 -8.81 18.53 -13.30
CA ALA A 14 -7.70 19.05 -12.51
C ALA A 14 -6.73 17.95 -12.06
N ALA A 15 -7.26 16.82 -11.60
CA ALA A 15 -6.45 15.66 -11.20
C ALA A 15 -5.65 15.07 -12.37
N LEU A 16 -6.25 14.97 -13.57
CA LEU A 16 -5.56 14.53 -14.79
C LEU A 16 -4.42 15.48 -15.16
N ARG A 17 -4.66 16.79 -15.11
CA ARG A 17 -3.61 17.80 -15.37
C ARG A 17 -2.46 17.68 -14.37
N PHE A 18 -2.76 17.53 -13.09
CA PHE A 18 -1.74 17.31 -12.06
C PHE A 18 -0.92 16.04 -12.31
N HIS A 19 -1.58 14.92 -12.65
CA HIS A 19 -0.89 13.67 -12.98
C HIS A 19 0.03 13.82 -14.21
N GLN A 20 -0.42 14.53 -15.25
CA GLN A 20 0.36 14.82 -16.45
C GLN A 20 1.55 15.74 -16.15
N GLN A 21 1.40 16.73 -15.28
CA GLN A 21 2.50 17.63 -14.89
C GLN A 21 3.64 16.89 -14.18
N ILE A 22 3.34 15.88 -13.36
CA ILE A 22 4.37 15.03 -12.76
C ILE A 22 5.00 14.12 -13.83
N GLY A 23 4.16 13.52 -14.68
CA GLY A 23 4.55 12.57 -15.72
C GLY A 23 4.26 11.13 -15.29
N PRO A 24 3.54 10.34 -16.12
CA PRO A 24 3.12 8.99 -15.77
C PRO A 24 4.29 8.04 -15.49
N GLU A 25 5.41 8.20 -16.19
CA GLU A 25 6.62 7.37 -16.01
C GLU A 25 7.25 7.60 -14.63
N ARG A 26 7.31 8.86 -14.18
CA ARG A 26 7.82 9.21 -12.85
C ARG A 26 6.90 8.69 -11.74
N ILE A 27 5.59 8.79 -11.94
CA ILE A 27 4.58 8.25 -11.03
C ILE A 27 4.75 6.73 -10.89
N PHE A 28 4.82 6.04 -12.03
CA PHE A 28 4.99 4.58 -12.06
C PHE A 28 6.31 4.16 -11.40
N ALA A 29 7.43 4.81 -11.76
CA ALA A 29 8.74 4.52 -11.16
C ALA A 29 8.73 4.72 -9.63
N ARG A 30 8.11 5.80 -9.15
CA ARG A 30 7.97 6.06 -7.70
C ARG A 30 7.13 5.00 -7.01
N GLN A 31 5.98 4.63 -7.58
CA GLN A 31 5.13 3.59 -7.03
C GLN A 31 5.84 2.24 -6.98
N ARG A 32 6.59 1.89 -8.03
CA ARG A 32 7.41 0.67 -8.10
C ARG A 32 8.51 0.65 -7.05
N GLN A 33 9.23 1.76 -6.90
CA GLN A 33 10.25 1.93 -5.86
C GLN A 33 9.65 1.66 -4.48
N LEU A 34 8.52 2.28 -4.16
CA LEU A 34 7.90 2.16 -2.84
C LEU A 34 7.32 0.76 -2.59
N ALA A 35 6.60 0.20 -3.56
CA ALA A 35 6.06 -1.14 -3.44
C ALA A 35 7.16 -2.21 -3.31
N ARG A 36 8.35 -2.00 -3.90
CA ARG A 36 9.51 -2.85 -3.67
C ARG A 36 10.00 -2.82 -2.22
N LEU A 37 10.02 -1.66 -1.58
CA LEU A 37 10.35 -1.56 -0.15
C LEU A 37 9.36 -2.36 0.71
N VAL A 38 8.08 -2.32 0.36
CA VAL A 38 7.04 -3.10 1.04
C VAL A 38 7.22 -4.61 0.79
N TYR A 39 7.47 -5.00 -0.45
CA TYR A 39 7.72 -6.38 -0.86
C TYR A 39 8.90 -6.98 -0.09
N GLU A 40 10.05 -6.31 -0.11
CA GLU A 40 11.25 -6.74 0.60
C GLU A 40 11.04 -6.76 2.13
N GLY A 41 10.28 -5.81 2.66
CA GLY A 41 9.93 -5.79 4.08
C GLY A 41 9.09 -7.00 4.51
N PHE A 42 8.09 -7.39 3.70
CA PHE A 42 7.31 -8.59 3.98
C PHE A 42 8.13 -9.87 3.81
N GLN A 43 9.04 -9.94 2.83
CA GLN A 43 9.92 -11.11 2.66
C GLN A 43 10.80 -11.39 3.90
N ARG A 44 11.16 -10.35 4.66
CA ARG A 44 11.97 -10.49 5.88
C ARG A 44 11.17 -11.00 7.10
N LEU A 45 9.85 -11.13 6.98
CA LEU A 45 8.99 -11.55 8.08
C LEU A 45 8.66 -13.05 7.95
N PRO A 46 9.18 -13.92 8.84
CA PRO A 46 9.02 -15.37 8.71
C PRO A 46 7.56 -15.84 8.85
N ARG A 47 6.71 -15.04 9.50
CA ARG A 47 5.27 -15.34 9.68
C ARG A 47 4.39 -14.83 8.52
N ALA A 48 4.96 -14.07 7.60
CA ALA A 48 4.24 -13.50 6.47
C ALA A 48 4.39 -14.43 5.26
N LYS A 49 3.26 -14.97 4.77
CA LYS A 49 3.21 -15.62 3.46
C LYS A 49 2.93 -14.56 2.40
N LEU A 50 3.95 -14.21 1.62
CA LEU A 50 3.79 -13.21 0.56
C LEU A 50 2.90 -13.76 -0.56
N LEU A 51 1.80 -13.05 -0.86
CA LEU A 51 0.87 -13.41 -1.93
C LEU A 51 1.16 -12.67 -3.24
N THR A 52 1.85 -11.53 -3.15
CA THR A 52 2.34 -10.83 -4.33
C THR A 52 3.41 -11.69 -5.03
N PRO A 53 3.32 -11.89 -6.35
CA PRO A 53 4.31 -12.65 -7.11
C PRO A 53 5.73 -12.09 -6.95
N ASP A 54 6.72 -12.96 -7.05
CA ASP A 54 8.13 -12.61 -7.05
C ASP A 54 8.58 -11.90 -8.34
N HIS A 55 7.94 -12.20 -9.47
CA HIS A 55 8.26 -11.56 -10.73
C HIS A 55 7.87 -10.07 -10.70
N PRO A 56 8.83 -9.12 -10.79
CA PRO A 56 8.56 -7.70 -10.62
C PRO A 56 7.50 -7.19 -11.59
N GLU A 57 7.46 -7.64 -12.84
CA GLU A 57 6.49 -7.15 -13.84
C GLU A 57 5.02 -7.51 -13.56
N LEU A 58 4.77 -8.47 -12.66
CA LEU A 58 3.41 -8.94 -12.36
C LEU A 58 2.71 -8.14 -11.24
N TRP A 59 3.31 -7.05 -10.76
CA TRP A 59 2.70 -6.20 -9.74
C TRP A 59 3.01 -4.71 -9.91
N GLY A 60 2.05 -3.90 -9.49
CA GLY A 60 2.11 -2.43 -9.53
C GLY A 60 2.53 -1.85 -8.19
N ALA A 61 1.69 -0.97 -7.64
CA ALA A 61 2.00 -0.22 -6.42
C ALA A 61 1.53 -0.91 -5.11
N MET A 62 1.20 -2.20 -5.15
CA MET A 62 0.57 -2.89 -4.04
C MET A 62 1.28 -4.20 -3.71
N THR A 63 1.35 -4.49 -2.41
CA THR A 63 1.89 -5.74 -1.89
C THR A 63 0.93 -6.33 -0.87
N THR A 64 0.67 -7.63 -0.96
CA THR A 64 -0.20 -8.35 -0.02
C THR A 64 0.54 -9.52 0.60
N ALA A 65 0.47 -9.62 1.92
CA ALA A 65 0.91 -10.77 2.68
C ALA A 65 -0.27 -11.39 3.46
N GLU A 66 -0.20 -12.69 3.65
CA GLU A 66 -1.13 -13.48 4.44
C GLU A 66 -0.45 -13.90 5.75
N PHE A 67 -1.19 -13.82 6.84
CA PHE A 67 -0.81 -14.28 8.17
C PHE A 67 -1.87 -15.26 8.69
N ALA A 68 -1.64 -15.92 9.82
CA ALA A 68 -2.72 -16.63 10.49
C ALA A 68 -3.88 -15.66 10.81
N GLU A 69 -5.13 -16.08 10.63
CA GLU A 69 -6.29 -15.16 10.66
C GLU A 69 -6.40 -14.35 11.95
N VAL A 70 -6.25 -14.99 13.10
CA VAL A 70 -6.24 -14.33 14.42
C VAL A 70 -5.07 -13.34 14.55
N GLU A 71 -3.91 -13.66 13.97
CA GLU A 71 -2.75 -12.77 13.96
C GLU A 71 -2.99 -11.57 13.03
N ALA A 72 -3.53 -11.78 11.83
CA ALA A 72 -3.87 -10.71 10.89
C ALA A 72 -4.87 -9.71 11.50
N GLU A 73 -5.88 -10.19 12.22
CA GLU A 73 -6.84 -9.35 12.94
C GLU A 73 -6.17 -8.51 14.04
N ARG A 74 -5.32 -9.14 14.85
CA ARG A 74 -4.54 -8.44 15.89
C ARG A 74 -3.64 -7.38 15.27
N LEU A 75 -2.90 -7.73 14.22
CA LEU A 75 -1.99 -6.81 13.52
C LEU A 75 -2.74 -5.61 12.95
N ARG A 76 -3.89 -5.82 12.28
CA ARG A 76 -4.72 -4.71 11.76
C ARG A 76 -5.17 -3.77 12.88
N ARG A 77 -5.56 -4.30 14.04
CA ARG A 77 -5.93 -3.50 15.22
C ARG A 77 -4.76 -2.67 15.73
N THR A 78 -3.59 -3.29 15.93
CA THR A 78 -2.38 -2.58 16.38
C THR A 78 -1.93 -1.51 15.40
N LEU A 79 -1.99 -1.77 14.10
CA LEU A 79 -1.69 -0.78 13.07
C LEU A 79 -2.66 0.40 13.13
N LEU A 80 -3.96 0.13 13.32
CA LEU A 80 -4.98 1.17 13.45
C LEU A 80 -4.76 2.07 14.69
N GLU A 81 -4.33 1.49 15.81
CA GLU A 81 -3.95 2.26 17.02
C GLU A 81 -2.79 3.23 16.73
N HIS A 82 -1.90 2.87 15.80
CA HIS A 82 -0.82 3.73 15.31
C HIS A 82 -1.22 4.61 14.12
N ARG A 83 -2.53 4.68 13.81
CA ARG A 83 -3.11 5.43 12.68
C ARG A 83 -2.64 4.94 11.30
N ILE A 84 -2.16 3.71 11.21
CA ILE A 84 -1.75 3.08 9.95
C ILE A 84 -2.91 2.25 9.43
N ARG A 85 -3.44 2.62 8.27
CA ARG A 85 -4.52 1.88 7.62
C ARG A 85 -3.99 0.98 6.53
N VAL A 86 -4.39 -0.28 6.58
CA VAL A 86 -4.07 -1.29 5.57
C VAL A 86 -5.34 -1.85 4.98
N GLY A 87 -5.27 -2.25 3.71
CA GLY A 87 -6.34 -3.00 3.06
C GLY A 87 -6.21 -4.49 3.31
N GLY A 88 -7.05 -5.26 2.63
CA GLY A 88 -7.14 -6.70 2.81
C GLY A 88 -8.25 -7.09 3.78
N GLY A 89 -8.60 -8.37 3.79
CA GLY A 89 -9.64 -8.94 4.65
C GLY A 89 -9.23 -10.32 5.14
N GLY A 90 -9.81 -10.73 6.27
CA GLY A 90 -9.46 -11.98 6.93
C GLY A 90 -7.97 -12.05 7.26
N ALA A 91 -7.32 -13.10 6.78
CA ALA A 91 -5.90 -13.40 6.95
C ALA A 91 -4.92 -12.44 6.22
N ARG A 92 -5.41 -11.52 5.37
CA ARG A 92 -4.56 -10.74 4.47
C ARG A 92 -4.34 -9.31 4.95
N LEU A 93 -3.11 -8.85 4.87
CA LEU A 93 -2.72 -7.44 5.01
C LEU A 93 -2.18 -6.95 3.66
N ARG A 94 -2.79 -5.90 3.12
CA ARG A 94 -2.37 -5.26 1.87
C ARG A 94 -1.92 -3.83 2.11
N LEU A 95 -0.71 -3.50 1.68
CA LEU A 95 -0.25 -2.13 1.56
C LEU A 95 -0.40 -1.67 0.10
N SER A 96 -0.96 -0.50 -0.10
CA SER A 96 -1.10 0.15 -1.40
C SER A 96 -0.34 1.46 -1.37
N THR A 97 0.88 1.45 -1.92
CA THR A 97 1.71 2.65 -2.01
C THR A 97 1.22 3.56 -3.13
N HIS A 98 1.33 4.86 -2.92
CA HIS A 98 0.98 5.87 -3.90
C HIS A 98 2.04 6.99 -3.88
N ILE A 99 1.95 7.95 -4.80
CA ILE A 99 2.99 8.97 -4.97
C ILE A 99 3.23 9.85 -3.74
N PHE A 100 2.26 9.93 -2.84
CA PHE A 100 2.35 10.69 -1.59
C PHE A 100 2.94 9.88 -0.42
N THR A 101 2.99 8.55 -0.55
CA THR A 101 3.58 7.69 0.49
C THR A 101 5.08 7.96 0.63
N GLN A 102 5.53 8.08 1.87
CA GLN A 102 6.93 8.32 2.21
C GLN A 102 7.63 7.02 2.62
N PRO A 103 8.93 6.84 2.31
CA PRO A 103 9.70 5.69 2.76
C PRO A 103 9.71 5.54 4.29
N ALA A 104 9.70 6.66 5.02
CA ALA A 104 9.62 6.69 6.48
C ALA A 104 8.29 6.12 7.02
N GLU A 105 7.18 6.28 6.29
CA GLU A 105 5.89 5.69 6.65
C GLU A 105 5.92 4.17 6.48
N ILE A 106 6.58 3.69 5.42
CA ILE A 106 6.80 2.25 5.18
C ILE A 106 7.69 1.67 6.29
N ALA A 107 8.75 2.37 6.67
CA ALA A 107 9.61 1.97 7.78
C ALA A 107 8.84 1.92 9.11
N THR A 108 8.01 2.94 9.38
CA THR A 108 7.13 2.97 10.56
C THR A 108 6.17 1.79 10.58
N PHE A 109 5.54 1.47 9.44
CA PHE A 109 4.66 0.30 9.30
C PHE A 109 5.38 -0.99 9.71
N PHE A 110 6.57 -1.26 9.17
CA PHE A 110 7.32 -2.47 9.53
C PHE A 110 7.81 -2.44 10.98
N SER A 111 8.20 -1.28 11.52
CA SER A 111 8.58 -1.15 12.93
C SER A 111 7.44 -1.53 13.87
N VAL A 112 6.21 -1.05 13.60
CA VAL A 112 5.02 -1.40 14.40
C VAL A 112 4.71 -2.89 14.25
N LEU A 113 4.79 -3.41 13.03
CA LEU A 113 4.46 -4.81 12.75
C LEU A 113 5.46 -5.78 13.40
N SER A 114 6.77 -5.53 13.32
CA SER A 114 7.79 -6.35 14.00
C SER A 114 7.59 -6.36 15.51
N ARG A 115 7.34 -5.19 16.12
CA ARG A 115 7.04 -5.10 17.56
C ARG A 115 5.79 -5.91 17.95
N ALA A 116 4.75 -5.85 17.13
CA ALA A 116 3.51 -6.61 17.35
C ALA A 116 3.68 -8.13 17.16
N LEU A 117 4.63 -8.54 16.32
CA LEU A 117 5.02 -9.93 16.12
C LEU A 117 6.03 -10.44 17.15
N LYS A 118 6.59 -9.55 17.98
CA LYS A 118 7.69 -9.82 18.92
C LYS A 118 8.95 -10.34 18.20
N LEU A 119 9.28 -9.73 17.07
CA LEU A 119 10.49 -9.95 16.28
C LEU A 119 11.51 -8.84 16.53
#